data_AF-A0A2D7PKK4-F1
#
_entry.id   AF-A0A2D7PKK4-F1
#
_cell.length_a   1.000
_cell.length_b   1.000
_cell.length_c   1.000
_cell.angle_alpha   90.00
_cell.angle_beta   90.00
_cell.angle_gamma   90.00
#
_symmetry.space_group_name_H-M   'P 1'
#
loop_
_entity.id
_entity.type
_entity.pdbx_description
1 polymer ?
#
loop_
_entity_poly.entity_id
_entity_poly.type
_entity_poly.pdbx_seq_one_letter_code
_entity_poly.pdbx_strand_id
1 'polypeptide(L)'
;MDLSPIELIPEQTAAIVARERKVNRWVRGLDDRLGRWRLGGRRGDYDDQRFEFVGGAGEALRKKHYDKSLRLLWKAEEQIPWSSFRDCTKNEKVLLELAQGSLDGAERSHLQKIRSDEFRAFLDREYTPEQKQALVNILSTIGHGEAYAWMVSTELLSHGVKGTGARAALTMQVMEEAKHFVVLRELIHAFDCPVPRMSVWEYIVMERTLKSKGLEKFFGMNVLIEGFALNLFGLLGTLPGLEVLRLFHLDESRHTALPSNYFSEKPLTNRQKTGFLRRLRRSLLLAPTLPLMTYFEKDFAVLGLDVYDFAGSMLRKVGHLSDRVGFELLIPQEKLLPMVNRLFNQRASRTRRDHTFKKYHLAETTRGRAERAIEAEVFELNQSPAAAS
;
A
#
# COMPACT_ATOMS: atom_id res chain seq x y z
N MET A 1 24.43 4.79 37.35
CA MET A 1 23.56 5.14 38.49
C MET A 1 23.56 3.95 39.41
N ASP A 2 23.99 4.15 40.65
CA ASP A 2 23.90 3.12 41.68
C ASP A 2 22.51 3.26 42.34
N LEU A 3 21.61 2.31 42.06
CA LEU A 3 20.23 2.35 42.52
C LEU A 3 20.12 1.56 43.83
N SER A 4 20.27 2.24 44.97
CA SER A 4 20.03 1.63 46.28
C SER A 4 18.53 1.48 46.55
N PRO A 5 18.02 0.28 46.88
CA PRO A 5 16.61 0.09 47.15
C PRO A 5 16.18 0.77 48.46
N ILE A 6 14.97 1.33 48.46
CA ILE A 6 14.34 1.88 49.66
C ILE A 6 13.60 0.75 50.37
N GLU A 7 13.83 0.59 51.68
CA GLU A 7 13.09 -0.39 52.49
C GLU A 7 11.66 0.08 52.74
N LEU A 8 10.69 -0.79 52.42
CA LEU A 8 9.27 -0.55 52.64
C LEU A 8 8.77 -1.39 53.81
N ILE A 9 7.78 -0.87 54.54
CA ILE A 9 7.11 -1.62 55.62
C ILE A 9 6.29 -2.77 54.99
N PRO A 10 6.62 -4.05 55.26
CA PRO A 10 6.04 -5.18 54.52
C PRO A 10 4.51 -5.32 54.68
N GLU A 11 4.00 -5.11 55.90
CA GLU A 11 2.57 -5.25 56.19
C GLU A 11 1.71 -4.19 55.49
N GLN A 12 2.17 -2.93 55.50
CA GLN A 12 1.49 -1.84 54.81
C GLN A 12 1.50 -2.07 53.30
N THR A 13 2.64 -2.51 52.76
CA THR A 13 2.78 -2.85 51.34
C THR A 13 1.82 -3.97 50.95
N ALA A 14 1.75 -5.04 51.74
CA ALA A 14 0.84 -6.15 51.51
C ALA A 14 -0.64 -5.71 51.56
N ALA A 15 -1.01 -4.85 52.50
CA ALA A 15 -2.37 -4.32 52.61
C ALA A 15 -2.75 -3.45 51.41
N ILE A 16 -1.84 -2.59 50.94
CA ILE A 16 -2.03 -1.75 49.75
C ILE A 16 -2.22 -2.63 48.51
N VAL A 17 -1.32 -3.60 48.29
CA VAL A 17 -1.40 -4.53 47.15
C VAL A 17 -2.69 -5.36 47.20
N ALA A 18 -3.11 -5.84 48.37
CA ALA A 18 -4.36 -6.58 48.50
C ALA A 18 -5.60 -5.72 48.20
N ARG A 19 -5.59 -4.44 48.61
CA ARG A 19 -6.68 -3.49 48.31
C ARG A 19 -6.72 -3.17 46.81
N GLU A 20 -5.57 -2.88 46.21
CA GLU A 20 -5.43 -2.67 44.76
C GLU A 20 -6.02 -3.86 44.00
N ARG A 21 -5.60 -5.09 44.32
CA ARG A 21 -6.10 -6.30 43.64
C ARG A 21 -7.62 -6.48 43.74
N LYS A 22 -8.23 -6.05 44.84
CA LYS A 22 -9.70 -6.10 45.02
C LYS A 22 -10.39 -5.04 44.16
N VAL A 23 -9.93 -3.79 44.22
CA VAL A 23 -10.47 -2.67 43.43
C VAL A 23 -10.31 -2.95 41.94
N ASN A 24 -9.13 -3.39 41.53
CA ASN A 24 -8.79 -3.70 40.14
C ASN A 24 -9.72 -4.79 39.55
N ARG A 25 -9.94 -5.88 40.29
CA ARG A 25 -10.93 -6.92 39.90
C ARG A 25 -12.35 -6.36 39.78
N TRP A 26 -12.76 -5.48 40.69
CA TRP A 26 -14.09 -4.89 40.66
C TRP A 26 -14.29 -3.97 39.46
N VAL A 27 -13.35 -3.03 39.22
CA VAL A 27 -13.41 -2.09 38.08
C VAL A 27 -13.43 -2.84 36.75
N ARG A 28 -12.53 -3.81 36.55
CA ARG A 28 -12.50 -4.60 35.31
C ARG A 28 -13.76 -5.45 35.14
N GLY A 29 -14.24 -6.05 36.22
CA GLY A 29 -15.48 -6.82 36.20
C GLY A 29 -16.69 -5.96 35.83
N LEU A 30 -16.70 -4.68 36.21
CA LEU A 30 -17.71 -3.71 35.79
C LEU A 30 -17.57 -3.35 34.31
N ASP A 31 -16.35 -3.03 33.86
CA ASP A 31 -16.06 -2.73 32.45
C ASP A 31 -16.48 -3.87 31.52
N ASP A 32 -16.18 -5.11 31.88
CA ASP A 32 -16.57 -6.30 31.10
C ASP A 32 -18.08 -6.51 31.04
N ARG A 33 -18.83 -6.11 32.09
CA ARG A 33 -20.30 -6.16 32.10
C ARG A 33 -20.89 -5.06 31.23
N LEU A 34 -20.41 -3.83 31.40
CA LEU A 34 -20.84 -2.68 30.60
C LEU A 34 -20.56 -2.91 29.10
N GLY A 35 -19.38 -3.45 28.77
CA GLY A 35 -18.98 -3.78 27.41
C GLY A 35 -19.90 -4.82 26.77
N ARG A 36 -20.25 -5.88 27.51
CA ARG A 36 -21.21 -6.90 27.03
C ARG A 36 -22.59 -6.33 26.74
N TRP A 37 -23.03 -5.32 27.50
CA TRP A 37 -24.35 -4.70 27.33
C TRP A 37 -24.33 -3.49 26.38
N ARG A 38 -23.16 -3.17 25.80
CA ARG A 38 -22.96 -1.98 24.94
C ARG A 38 -23.34 -0.66 25.64
N LEU A 39 -23.23 -0.62 26.97
CA LEU A 39 -23.53 0.56 27.80
C LEU A 39 -22.27 1.37 28.14
N GLY A 40 -21.15 1.11 27.46
CA GLY A 40 -19.83 1.63 27.80
C GLY A 40 -18.87 0.50 28.18
N GLY A 41 -17.83 0.82 28.95
CA GLY A 41 -16.79 -0.14 29.36
C GLY A 41 -15.42 0.19 28.74
N ARG A 42 -14.48 -0.77 28.83
CA ARG A 42 -13.10 -0.59 28.36
C ARG A 42 -13.08 -0.21 26.87
N ARG A 43 -12.54 0.98 26.56
CA ARG A 43 -12.38 1.47 25.18
C ARG A 43 -11.15 0.88 24.48
N GLY A 44 -10.08 0.64 25.22
CA GLY A 44 -8.80 0.18 24.68
C GLY A 44 -8.80 -1.32 24.40
N ASP A 45 -8.45 -1.69 23.16
CA ASP A 45 -8.23 -3.08 22.72
C ASP A 45 -6.86 -3.64 23.19
N TYR A 46 -6.45 -3.33 24.41
CA TYR A 46 -5.17 -3.78 24.99
C TYR A 46 -5.45 -4.77 26.13
N ASP A 47 -4.77 -5.90 26.13
CA ASP A 47 -4.69 -6.85 27.24
C ASP A 47 -3.39 -6.58 28.01
N ASP A 48 -3.53 -5.86 29.11
CA ASP A 48 -2.45 -5.48 30.00
C ASP A 48 -2.04 -6.58 30.97
N GLN A 49 -2.80 -7.69 31.08
CA GLN A 49 -2.33 -8.87 31.83
C GLN A 49 -1.29 -9.63 31.01
N ARG A 50 -1.48 -9.68 29.70
CA ARG A 50 -0.60 -10.38 28.75
C ARG A 50 0.37 -9.48 28.01
N PHE A 51 0.24 -8.16 28.21
CA PHE A 51 1.04 -7.15 27.52
C PHE A 51 0.91 -7.24 25.98
N GLU A 52 -0.31 -7.45 25.47
CA GLU A 52 -0.59 -7.60 24.05
C GLU A 52 -1.92 -6.93 23.66
N PHE A 53 -2.16 -6.64 22.38
CA PHE A 53 -3.46 -6.18 21.93
C PHE A 53 -4.44 -7.36 21.77
N VAL A 54 -5.74 -7.08 21.94
CA VAL A 54 -6.81 -8.06 21.74
C VAL A 54 -6.66 -8.71 20.38
N GLY A 55 -6.51 -10.04 20.38
CA GLY A 55 -6.18 -10.83 19.21
C GLY A 55 -4.82 -11.54 19.26
N GLY A 56 -4.05 -11.33 20.33
CA GLY A 56 -2.79 -12.04 20.61
C GLY A 56 -1.55 -11.36 20.03
N ALA A 57 -0.37 -11.86 20.38
CA ALA A 57 0.92 -11.31 19.97
C ALA A 57 1.12 -11.22 18.44
N GLY A 58 0.75 -12.25 17.66
CA GLY A 58 0.84 -12.22 16.19
C GLY A 58 2.28 -12.08 15.65
N GLU A 59 3.22 -12.86 16.19
CA GLU A 59 4.66 -12.76 15.87
C GLU A 59 4.98 -12.99 14.38
N ALA A 60 4.25 -13.86 13.69
CA ALA A 60 4.53 -14.13 12.28
C ALA A 60 4.18 -12.91 11.41
N LEU A 61 3.01 -12.30 11.62
CA LEU A 61 2.62 -11.07 10.97
C LEU A 61 3.57 -9.91 11.29
N ARG A 62 3.99 -9.77 12.55
CA ARG A 62 5.00 -8.77 12.96
C ARG A 62 6.31 -8.96 12.17
N LYS A 63 6.85 -10.17 12.12
CA LYS A 63 8.12 -10.47 11.44
C LYS A 63 8.03 -10.26 9.92
N LYS A 64 6.92 -10.66 9.30
CA LYS A 64 6.70 -10.55 7.85
C LYS A 64 6.50 -9.12 7.38
N HIS A 65 5.89 -8.25 8.20
CA HIS A 65 5.61 -6.87 7.84
C HIS A 65 6.44 -5.88 8.64
N TYR A 66 6.18 -5.74 9.94
CA TYR A 66 6.85 -4.72 10.76
C TYR A 66 8.38 -4.84 10.73
N ASP A 67 8.92 -6.01 11.07
CA ASP A 67 10.38 -6.20 11.11
C ASP A 67 10.99 -6.09 9.69
N LYS A 68 10.24 -6.49 8.65
CA LYS A 68 10.69 -6.40 7.24
C LYS A 68 10.71 -4.96 6.75
N SER A 69 9.64 -4.20 6.98
CA SER A 69 9.55 -2.77 6.66
C SER A 69 10.64 -1.96 7.38
N LEU A 70 10.92 -2.26 8.65
CA LEU A 70 12.02 -1.59 9.37
C LEU A 70 13.40 -1.84 8.72
N ARG A 71 13.68 -3.07 8.28
CA ARG A 71 14.94 -3.40 7.60
C ARG A 71 15.07 -2.77 6.22
N LEU A 72 13.94 -2.57 5.54
CA LEU A 72 13.87 -1.99 4.19
C LEU A 72 13.57 -0.49 4.22
N LEU A 73 13.58 0.12 5.41
CA LEU A 73 13.25 1.53 5.56
C LEU A 73 14.28 2.37 4.80
N TRP A 74 13.83 3.08 3.79
CA TRP A 74 14.64 3.99 3.00
C TRP A 74 14.37 5.45 3.40
N LYS A 75 15.41 6.27 3.29
CA LYS A 75 15.38 7.71 3.58
C LYS A 75 15.10 8.49 2.30
N ALA A 76 14.06 9.30 2.31
CA ALA A 76 13.71 10.09 1.13
C ALA A 76 14.77 11.14 0.80
N GLU A 77 15.39 11.77 1.81
CA GLU A 77 16.47 12.74 1.58
C GLU A 77 17.68 12.14 0.84
N GLU A 78 17.92 10.84 1.00
CA GLU A 78 18.98 10.13 0.29
C GLU A 78 18.62 9.88 -1.18
N GLN A 79 17.38 9.44 -1.42
CA GLN A 79 16.92 8.92 -2.71
C GLN A 79 16.43 10.02 -3.65
N ILE A 80 15.89 11.12 -3.12
CA ILE A 80 15.42 12.28 -3.87
C ILE A 80 16.02 13.57 -3.29
N PRO A 81 17.34 13.76 -3.43
CA PRO A 81 18.06 14.85 -2.77
C PRO A 81 17.63 16.26 -3.23
N TRP A 82 17.08 16.36 -4.44
CA TRP A 82 16.47 17.57 -5.01
C TRP A 82 15.19 18.00 -4.29
N SER A 83 14.57 17.14 -3.49
CA SER A 83 13.34 17.45 -2.75
C SER A 83 13.58 18.34 -1.54
N SER A 84 12.53 19.01 -1.07
CA SER A 84 12.54 19.77 0.18
C SER A 84 12.36 18.89 1.42
N PHE A 85 11.97 17.63 1.26
CA PHE A 85 11.72 16.71 2.37
C PHE A 85 13.03 16.17 2.97
N ARG A 86 13.20 16.32 4.29
CA ARG A 86 14.44 16.00 5.03
C ARG A 86 14.14 15.04 6.18
N ASP A 87 14.59 13.81 6.07
CA ASP A 87 14.35 12.73 7.05
C ASP A 87 15.64 12.03 7.53
N CYS A 88 16.81 12.52 7.11
CA CYS A 88 18.11 12.09 7.64
C CYS A 88 18.50 12.90 8.88
N THR A 89 18.96 12.20 9.91
CA THR A 89 19.63 12.80 11.08
C THR A 89 21.01 13.33 10.71
N LYS A 90 21.60 14.17 11.58
CA LYS A 90 22.96 14.70 11.37
C LYS A 90 24.00 13.58 11.18
N ASN A 91 23.94 12.53 12.00
CA ASN A 91 24.89 11.42 11.93
C ASN A 91 24.73 10.61 10.63
N GLU A 92 23.49 10.38 10.18
CA GLU A 92 23.23 9.71 8.90
C GLU A 92 23.76 10.54 7.73
N LYS A 93 23.63 11.87 7.75
CA LYS A 93 24.20 12.74 6.70
C LYS A 93 25.73 12.64 6.64
N VAL A 94 26.39 12.69 7.79
CA VAL A 94 27.86 12.52 7.85
C VAL A 94 28.28 11.16 7.29
N LEU A 95 27.55 10.09 7.64
CA LEU A 95 27.83 8.76 7.11
C LEU A 95 27.66 8.70 5.58
N LEU A 96 26.61 9.33 5.04
CA LEU A 96 26.37 9.41 3.60
C LEU A 96 27.48 10.20 2.88
N GLU A 97 27.94 11.31 3.44
CA GLU A 97 29.04 12.10 2.89
C GLU A 97 30.34 11.30 2.83
N LEU A 98 30.65 10.56 3.91
CA LEU A 98 31.81 9.67 3.96
C LEU A 98 31.72 8.55 2.91
N ALA A 99 30.54 7.92 2.78
CA ALA A 99 30.29 6.90 1.76
C ALA A 99 30.48 7.45 0.34
N GLN A 100 29.99 8.66 0.05
CA GLN A 100 30.18 9.33 -1.24
C GLN A 100 31.65 9.66 -1.53
N GLY A 101 32.43 9.93 -0.49
CA GLY A 101 33.88 10.11 -0.58
C GLY A 101 34.62 8.88 -1.10
N SER A 102 34.09 7.67 -0.85
CA SER A 102 34.72 6.39 -1.22
C SER A 102 34.38 5.84 -2.61
N LEU A 103 33.46 6.46 -3.34
CA LEU A 103 32.97 5.96 -4.64
C LEU A 103 33.85 6.38 -5.81
N ASP A 104 33.90 5.55 -6.85
CA ASP A 104 34.60 5.85 -8.10
C ASP A 104 33.87 6.89 -8.97
N GLY A 105 34.51 7.37 -10.06
CA GLY A 105 33.94 8.42 -10.90
C GLY A 105 32.63 8.05 -11.63
N ALA A 106 32.42 6.76 -11.92
CA ALA A 106 31.21 6.28 -12.58
C ALA A 106 30.07 6.10 -11.57
N GLU A 107 30.36 5.56 -10.39
CA GLU A 107 29.44 5.45 -9.25
C GLU A 107 29.01 6.82 -8.74
N ARG A 108 29.96 7.77 -8.68
CA ARG A 108 29.72 9.15 -8.28
C ARG A 108 28.86 9.91 -9.30
N SER A 109 28.94 9.58 -10.59
CA SER A 109 28.05 10.14 -11.62
C SER A 109 26.63 9.59 -11.53
N HIS A 110 26.45 8.35 -11.08
CA HIS A 110 25.14 7.77 -10.77
C HIS A 110 24.53 8.37 -9.49
N LEU A 111 25.37 8.81 -8.56
CA LEU A 111 24.97 9.44 -7.31
C LEU A 111 25.02 10.96 -7.30
N GLN A 112 25.35 11.62 -8.41
CA GLN A 112 25.37 13.09 -8.46
C GLN A 112 23.96 13.63 -8.28
N LYS A 113 23.73 14.02 -7.02
CA LYS A 113 22.49 14.51 -6.46
C LYS A 113 22.17 15.84 -7.11
N ILE A 114 21.15 15.81 -7.95
CA ILE A 114 20.71 16.97 -8.70
C ILE A 114 20.06 17.96 -7.70
N ARG A 115 20.35 19.27 -7.81
CA ARG A 115 19.59 20.31 -7.08
C ARG A 115 18.17 20.42 -7.67
N SER A 116 17.22 21.01 -6.93
CA SER A 116 15.82 21.14 -7.42
C SER A 116 15.74 21.74 -8.84
N ASP A 117 16.53 22.77 -9.13
CA ASP A 117 16.54 23.43 -10.45
C ASP A 117 17.23 22.60 -11.53
N GLU A 118 18.31 21.93 -11.19
CA GLU A 118 18.99 21.01 -12.10
C GLU A 118 18.10 19.80 -12.42
N PHE A 119 17.23 19.37 -11.49
CA PHE A 119 16.35 18.23 -11.67
C PHE A 119 15.20 18.60 -12.59
N ARG A 120 14.67 19.82 -12.46
CA ARG A 120 13.74 20.37 -13.44
C ARG A 120 14.35 20.43 -14.83
N ALA A 121 15.58 20.96 -14.95
CA ALA A 121 16.29 21.01 -16.22
C ALA A 121 16.54 19.61 -16.81
N PHE A 122 16.80 18.62 -15.97
CA PHE A 122 16.85 17.21 -16.38
C PHE A 122 15.51 16.75 -16.95
N LEU A 123 14.40 16.94 -16.23
CA LEU A 123 13.07 16.55 -16.70
C LEU A 123 12.67 17.26 -18.02
N ASP A 124 13.03 18.54 -18.18
CA ASP A 124 12.78 19.31 -19.40
C ASP A 124 13.56 18.79 -20.61
N ARG A 125 14.70 18.15 -20.38
CA ARG A 125 15.49 17.51 -21.44
C ARG A 125 14.91 16.13 -21.81
N GLU A 126 14.46 15.37 -20.83
CA GLU A 126 13.98 13.99 -21.05
C GLU A 126 12.55 13.94 -21.60
N TYR A 127 11.72 14.94 -21.32
CA TYR A 127 10.30 14.92 -21.63
C TYR A 127 9.81 16.16 -22.37
N THR A 128 8.96 15.95 -23.38
CA THR A 128 8.20 17.04 -23.99
C THR A 128 7.17 17.60 -23.00
N PRO A 129 6.68 18.85 -23.19
CA PRO A 129 5.63 19.40 -22.33
C PRO A 129 4.39 18.51 -22.24
N GLU A 130 4.02 17.85 -23.34
CA GLU A 130 2.86 16.96 -23.40
C GLU A 130 3.09 15.66 -22.62
N GLN A 131 4.32 15.11 -22.66
CA GLN A 131 4.72 13.96 -21.85
C GLN A 131 4.78 14.31 -20.35
N LYS A 132 5.30 15.48 -20.00
CA LYS A 132 5.31 15.97 -18.61
C LYS A 132 3.88 16.07 -18.07
N GLN A 133 2.96 16.65 -18.84
CA GLN A 133 1.55 16.73 -18.42
C GLN A 133 0.90 15.34 -18.29
N ALA A 134 1.16 14.43 -19.23
CA ALA A 134 0.65 13.06 -19.15
C ALA A 134 1.17 12.32 -17.90
N LEU A 135 2.46 12.48 -17.58
CA LEU A 135 3.04 11.96 -16.35
C LEU A 135 2.38 12.58 -15.11
N VAL A 136 2.18 13.90 -15.07
CA VAL A 136 1.50 14.55 -13.94
C VAL A 136 0.06 14.06 -13.77
N ASN A 137 -0.68 13.84 -14.85
CA ASN A 137 -2.05 13.30 -14.79
C ASN A 137 -2.09 11.87 -14.19
N ILE A 138 -1.13 11.03 -14.58
CA ILE A 138 -1.03 9.65 -14.08
C ILE A 138 -0.52 9.64 -12.62
N LEU A 139 0.54 10.39 -12.33
CA LEU A 139 1.13 10.46 -10.99
C LEU A 139 0.20 11.11 -9.97
N SER A 140 -0.60 12.11 -10.35
CA SER A 140 -1.58 12.72 -9.45
C SER A 140 -2.64 11.73 -8.98
N THR A 141 -3.01 10.78 -9.84
CA THR A 141 -3.96 9.71 -9.50
C THR A 141 -3.42 8.83 -8.39
N ILE A 142 -2.14 8.46 -8.50
CA ILE A 142 -1.46 7.71 -7.45
C ILE A 142 -1.26 8.58 -6.21
N GLY A 143 -0.86 9.85 -6.34
CA GLY A 143 -0.70 10.77 -5.21
C GLY A 143 -1.98 10.95 -4.41
N HIS A 144 -3.13 10.96 -5.07
CA HIS A 144 -4.41 10.87 -4.38
C HIS A 144 -4.64 9.50 -3.73
N GLY A 145 -4.27 8.42 -4.40
CA GLY A 145 -4.24 7.07 -3.84
C GLY A 145 -3.45 6.98 -2.54
N GLU A 146 -2.22 7.51 -2.49
CA GLU A 146 -1.36 7.54 -1.30
C GLU A 146 -2.04 8.26 -0.12
N ALA A 147 -2.67 9.41 -0.38
CA ALA A 147 -3.41 10.12 0.65
C ALA A 147 -4.58 9.29 1.22
N TYR A 148 -5.30 8.57 0.36
CA TYR A 148 -6.38 7.67 0.80
C TYR A 148 -5.86 6.40 1.47
N ALA A 149 -4.74 5.85 1.01
CA ALA A 149 -4.05 4.74 1.65
C ALA A 149 -3.68 5.11 3.08
N TRP A 150 -3.08 6.28 3.28
CA TRP A 150 -2.77 6.79 4.61
C TRP A 150 -4.02 6.89 5.51
N MET A 151 -5.12 7.46 5.03
CA MET A 151 -6.37 7.57 5.79
C MET A 151 -6.98 6.19 6.11
N VAL A 152 -7.07 5.29 5.13
CA VAL A 152 -7.68 3.97 5.29
C VAL A 152 -6.85 3.09 6.22
N SER A 153 -5.52 3.11 6.09
CA SER A 153 -4.60 2.36 6.93
C SER A 153 -4.65 2.86 8.38
N THR A 154 -4.85 4.17 8.59
CA THR A 154 -5.09 4.75 9.92
C THR A 154 -6.41 4.25 10.53
N GLU A 155 -7.49 4.18 9.75
CA GLU A 155 -8.77 3.63 10.23
C GLU A 155 -8.69 2.12 10.51
N LEU A 156 -7.98 1.36 9.66
CA LEU A 156 -7.71 -0.06 9.86
C LEU A 156 -6.88 -0.30 11.13
N LEU A 157 -5.84 0.50 11.36
CA LEU A 157 -5.03 0.44 12.58
C LEU A 157 -5.88 0.74 13.81
N SER A 158 -6.77 1.71 13.72
CA SER A 158 -7.59 2.14 14.86
C SER A 158 -8.60 1.06 15.26
N HIS A 159 -9.33 0.49 14.30
CA HIS A 159 -10.49 -0.36 14.59
C HIS A 159 -10.67 -1.58 13.67
N GLY A 160 -9.87 -1.71 12.61
CA GLY A 160 -10.03 -2.74 11.59
C GLY A 160 -9.36 -4.06 11.89
N VAL A 161 -8.26 -4.06 12.65
CA VAL A 161 -7.46 -5.27 12.95
C VAL A 161 -7.42 -5.63 14.42
N LYS A 162 -7.12 -6.91 14.66
CA LYS A 162 -6.88 -7.46 16.00
C LYS A 162 -5.49 -8.10 16.07
N GLY A 163 -4.88 -8.05 17.24
CA GLY A 163 -3.55 -8.60 17.53
C GLY A 163 -2.41 -7.58 17.43
N THR A 164 -1.38 -7.75 18.24
CA THR A 164 -0.24 -6.84 18.34
C THR A 164 0.53 -6.76 17.03
N GLY A 165 0.86 -7.90 16.42
CA GLY A 165 1.58 -7.96 15.16
C GLY A 165 0.84 -7.30 13.99
N ALA A 166 -0.49 -7.39 13.96
CA ALA A 166 -1.31 -6.74 12.94
C ALA A 166 -1.30 -5.22 13.07
N ARG A 167 -1.38 -4.73 14.32
CA ARG A 167 -1.29 -3.29 14.60
C ARG A 167 0.11 -2.78 14.29
N ALA A 168 1.16 -3.52 14.63
CA ALA A 168 2.53 -3.17 14.26
C ALA A 168 2.70 -3.10 12.73
N ALA A 169 2.23 -4.12 12.00
CA ALA A 169 2.26 -4.13 10.54
C ALA A 169 1.58 -2.90 9.92
N LEU A 170 0.37 -2.55 10.37
CA LEU A 170 -0.34 -1.37 9.89
C LEU A 170 0.29 -0.05 10.33
N THR A 171 0.97 0.00 11.47
CA THR A 171 1.74 1.19 11.86
C THR A 171 2.84 1.49 10.84
N MET A 172 3.53 0.46 10.33
CA MET A 172 4.52 0.66 9.27
C MET A 172 3.87 1.14 8.00
N GLN A 173 2.78 0.49 7.56
CA GLN A 173 2.06 0.93 6.37
C GLN A 173 1.63 2.40 6.50
N VAL A 174 1.02 2.80 7.62
CA VAL A 174 0.60 4.20 7.86
C VAL A 174 1.76 5.19 7.70
N MET A 175 2.95 4.84 8.19
CA MET A 175 4.14 5.68 8.04
C MET A 175 4.67 5.68 6.61
N GLU A 176 4.68 4.50 5.95
CA GLU A 176 5.10 4.32 4.56
C GLU A 176 4.20 5.14 3.62
N GLU A 177 2.86 5.06 3.72
CA GLU A 177 1.94 5.85 2.88
C GLU A 177 2.06 7.36 3.12
N ALA A 178 2.29 7.77 4.38
CA ALA A 178 2.51 9.18 4.69
C ALA A 178 3.78 9.70 3.99
N LYS A 179 4.86 8.90 4.01
CA LYS A 179 6.10 9.20 3.30
C LYS A 179 5.87 9.21 1.79
N HIS A 180 5.20 8.19 1.23
CA HIS A 180 4.86 8.11 -0.18
C HIS A 180 4.12 9.35 -0.67
N PHE A 181 3.08 9.77 0.06
CA PHE A 181 2.31 10.97 -0.27
C PHE A 181 3.17 12.23 -0.34
N VAL A 182 4.00 12.47 0.69
CA VAL A 182 4.85 13.67 0.74
C VAL A 182 5.91 13.65 -0.37
N VAL A 183 6.57 12.51 -0.57
CA VAL A 183 7.60 12.33 -1.61
C VAL A 183 7.00 12.50 -3.01
N LEU A 184 5.88 11.85 -3.27
CA LEU A 184 5.24 11.89 -4.59
C LEU A 184 4.67 13.28 -4.88
N ARG A 185 4.19 14.01 -3.87
CA ARG A 185 3.78 15.41 -4.01
C ARG A 185 4.95 16.29 -4.47
N GLU A 186 6.13 16.15 -3.88
CA GLU A 186 7.34 16.90 -4.29
C GLU A 186 7.75 16.52 -5.73
N LEU A 187 7.66 15.24 -6.08
CA LEU A 187 7.94 14.76 -7.44
C LEU A 187 6.99 15.35 -8.48
N ILE A 188 5.68 15.33 -8.21
CA ILE A 188 4.67 15.91 -9.11
C ILE A 188 4.94 17.40 -9.32
N HIS A 189 5.28 18.15 -8.26
CA HIS A 189 5.61 19.56 -8.37
C HIS A 189 6.93 19.83 -9.13
N ALA A 190 7.87 18.88 -9.13
CA ALA A 190 9.11 19.01 -9.91
C ALA A 190 8.86 18.98 -11.43
N PHE A 191 7.78 18.36 -11.90
CA PHE A 191 7.40 18.42 -13.32
C PHE A 191 6.88 19.79 -13.76
N ASP A 192 6.62 20.72 -12.84
CA ASP A 192 6.18 22.09 -13.17
C ASP A 192 5.01 22.15 -14.17
N CYS A 193 4.04 21.24 -13.98
CA CYS A 193 2.81 21.20 -14.78
C CYS A 193 1.59 21.35 -13.85
N PRO A 194 0.46 21.87 -14.36
CA PRO A 194 -0.79 21.89 -13.62
C PRO A 194 -1.18 20.50 -13.12
N VAL A 195 -1.40 20.38 -11.81
CA VAL A 195 -1.90 19.15 -11.19
C VAL A 195 -3.41 19.08 -11.38
N PRO A 196 -3.95 18.07 -12.07
CA PRO A 196 -5.39 17.97 -12.27
C PRO A 196 -6.10 17.63 -10.96
N ARG A 197 -7.40 17.96 -10.91
CA ARG A 197 -8.27 17.40 -9.88
C ARG A 197 -8.49 15.92 -10.17
N MET A 198 -8.68 15.16 -9.11
CA MET A 198 -9.14 13.78 -9.16
C MET A 198 -10.30 13.59 -10.15
N SER A 199 -10.20 12.58 -11.02
CA SER A 199 -11.30 12.23 -11.92
C SER A 199 -12.51 11.71 -11.14
N VAL A 200 -13.70 11.75 -11.74
CA VAL A 200 -14.91 11.20 -11.10
C VAL A 200 -14.76 9.72 -10.76
N TRP A 201 -14.02 8.97 -11.58
CA TRP A 201 -13.83 7.53 -11.40
C TRP A 201 -12.86 7.22 -10.27
N GLU A 202 -11.74 7.95 -10.19
CA GLU A 202 -10.86 7.93 -9.02
C GLU A 202 -11.63 8.25 -7.74
N TYR A 203 -12.40 9.35 -7.75
CA TYR A 203 -13.18 9.78 -6.60
C TYR A 203 -14.13 8.69 -6.12
N ILE A 204 -14.84 8.04 -7.04
CA ILE A 204 -15.76 6.95 -6.68
C ILE A 204 -15.01 5.78 -6.05
N VAL A 205 -13.88 5.34 -6.61
CA VAL A 205 -13.11 4.20 -6.04
C VAL A 205 -12.58 4.57 -4.66
N MET A 206 -11.89 5.70 -4.54
CA MET A 206 -11.22 6.14 -3.32
C MET A 206 -12.20 6.37 -2.17
N GLU A 207 -13.28 7.12 -2.42
CA GLU A 207 -14.30 7.40 -1.40
C GLU A 207 -15.08 6.16 -0.98
N ARG A 208 -15.37 5.24 -1.91
CA ARG A 208 -16.05 3.99 -1.55
C ARG A 208 -15.13 3.07 -0.76
N THR A 209 -13.84 3.04 -1.05
CA THR A 209 -12.86 2.32 -0.23
C THR A 209 -12.80 2.91 1.17
N LEU A 210 -12.70 4.25 1.29
CA LEU A 210 -12.71 4.90 2.60
C LEU A 210 -14.01 4.62 3.37
N LYS A 211 -15.17 4.68 2.72
CA LYS A 211 -16.48 4.38 3.35
C LYS A 211 -16.71 2.88 3.63
N SER A 212 -15.86 1.99 3.12
CA SER A 212 -15.99 0.56 3.36
C SER A 212 -15.82 0.23 4.84
N LYS A 213 -16.50 -0.82 5.30
CA LYS A 213 -16.55 -1.20 6.72
C LYS A 213 -15.82 -2.50 7.00
N GLY A 214 -15.10 -2.54 8.12
CA GLY A 214 -14.39 -3.73 8.59
C GLY A 214 -13.42 -4.25 7.52
N LEU A 215 -13.43 -5.57 7.33
CA LEU A 215 -12.48 -6.26 6.44
C LEU A 215 -12.65 -5.92 4.95
N GLU A 216 -13.76 -5.32 4.52
CA GLU A 216 -13.90 -4.87 3.12
C GLU A 216 -12.94 -3.73 2.77
N LYS A 217 -12.41 -3.01 3.78
CA LYS A 217 -11.33 -2.04 3.58
C LYS A 217 -10.06 -2.70 3.04
N PHE A 218 -9.70 -3.90 3.49
CA PHE A 218 -8.55 -4.63 2.94
C PHE A 218 -8.74 -4.96 1.46
N PHE A 219 -9.97 -5.26 1.02
CA PHE A 219 -10.23 -5.43 -0.42
C PHE A 219 -10.04 -4.12 -1.17
N GLY A 220 -10.70 -3.05 -0.72
CA GLY A 220 -10.66 -1.77 -1.43
C GLY A 220 -9.27 -1.13 -1.45
N MET A 221 -8.52 -1.19 -0.36
CA MET A 221 -7.19 -0.60 -0.26
C MET A 221 -6.12 -1.57 -0.73
N ASN A 222 -5.88 -2.63 0.04
CA ASN A 222 -4.72 -3.49 -0.19
C ASN A 222 -4.80 -4.42 -1.40
N VAL A 223 -6.01 -4.83 -1.80
CA VAL A 223 -6.16 -5.68 -2.99
C VAL A 223 -6.32 -4.83 -4.25
N LEU A 224 -7.16 -3.80 -4.20
CA LEU A 224 -7.51 -3.02 -5.38
C LEU A 224 -6.59 -1.81 -5.62
N ILE A 225 -6.48 -0.89 -4.66
CA ILE A 225 -5.74 0.36 -4.84
C ILE A 225 -4.22 0.10 -4.82
N GLU A 226 -3.71 -0.64 -3.84
CA GLU A 226 -2.29 -0.98 -3.78
C GLU A 226 -1.91 -1.94 -4.91
N GLY A 227 -2.80 -2.84 -5.33
CA GLY A 227 -2.58 -3.68 -6.50
C GLY A 227 -2.47 -2.87 -7.80
N PHE A 228 -3.24 -1.77 -7.90
CA PHE A 228 -3.11 -0.79 -8.98
C PHE A 228 -1.79 -0.02 -8.89
N ALA A 229 -1.45 0.49 -7.70
CA ALA A 229 -0.23 1.27 -7.44
C ALA A 229 1.03 0.43 -7.73
N LEU A 230 1.09 -0.79 -7.21
CA LEU A 230 2.17 -1.75 -7.45
C LEU A 230 2.43 -1.95 -8.95
N ASN A 231 1.38 -2.21 -9.75
CA ASN A 231 1.57 -2.40 -11.19
C ASN A 231 2.07 -1.11 -11.88
N LEU A 232 1.55 0.04 -11.46
CA LEU A 232 1.89 1.32 -12.06
C LEU A 232 3.32 1.77 -11.70
N PHE A 233 3.77 1.54 -10.47
CA PHE A 233 5.16 1.73 -10.06
C PHE A 233 6.11 0.80 -10.81
N GLY A 234 5.73 -0.46 -10.98
CA GLY A 234 6.49 -1.41 -11.78
C GLY A 234 6.58 -1.01 -13.26
N LEU A 235 5.57 -0.32 -13.79
CA LEU A 235 5.56 0.18 -15.16
C LEU A 235 6.40 1.47 -15.33
N LEU A 236 6.28 2.42 -14.40
CA LEU A 236 6.86 3.76 -14.53
C LEU A 236 8.23 3.91 -13.89
N GLY A 237 8.62 3.05 -12.95
CA GLY A 237 9.86 3.19 -12.16
C GLY A 237 11.16 3.06 -12.97
N THR A 238 11.09 2.68 -14.25
CA THR A 238 12.24 2.69 -15.16
C THR A 238 12.33 3.94 -16.03
N LEU A 239 11.38 4.86 -15.92
CA LEU A 239 11.40 6.11 -16.67
C LEU A 239 12.33 7.13 -15.99
N PRO A 240 13.07 7.95 -16.77
CA PRO A 240 13.98 8.96 -16.24
C PRO A 240 13.35 9.88 -15.18
N GLY A 241 13.97 9.99 -14.00
CA GLY A 241 13.49 10.86 -12.92
C GLY A 241 12.34 10.29 -12.09
N LEU A 242 11.88 9.06 -12.37
CA LEU A 242 10.85 8.34 -11.61
C LEU A 242 11.43 7.14 -10.84
N GLU A 243 12.74 7.07 -10.65
CA GLU A 243 13.42 5.90 -10.07
C GLU A 243 12.99 5.63 -8.62
N VAL A 244 12.58 6.66 -7.89
CA VAL A 244 12.04 6.54 -6.52
C VAL A 244 10.81 5.62 -6.47
N LEU A 245 10.06 5.49 -7.56
CA LEU A 245 8.89 4.61 -7.64
C LEU A 245 9.27 3.13 -7.48
N ARG A 246 10.53 2.74 -7.69
CA ARG A 246 10.99 1.37 -7.40
C ARG A 246 11.01 1.04 -5.92
N LEU A 247 11.25 2.05 -5.07
CA LEU A 247 11.17 1.89 -3.62
C LEU A 247 9.72 1.79 -3.17
N PHE A 248 8.84 2.58 -3.79
CA PHE A 248 7.40 2.50 -3.56
C PHE A 248 6.88 1.13 -3.97
N HIS A 249 7.31 0.62 -5.14
CA HIS A 249 6.99 -0.73 -5.60
C HIS A 249 7.31 -1.81 -4.57
N LEU A 250 8.48 -1.71 -3.93
CA LEU A 250 8.90 -2.63 -2.88
C LEU A 250 8.02 -2.52 -1.62
N ASP A 251 7.57 -1.32 -1.27
CA ASP A 251 6.71 -1.05 -0.12
C ASP A 251 5.28 -1.55 -0.39
N GLU A 252 4.69 -1.22 -1.55
CA GLU A 252 3.39 -1.72 -2.00
C GLU A 252 3.33 -3.24 -2.12
N SER A 253 4.45 -3.87 -2.44
CA SER A 253 4.58 -5.33 -2.44
C SER A 253 4.28 -5.94 -1.06
N ARG A 254 4.64 -5.23 0.02
CA ARG A 254 4.33 -5.64 1.39
C ARG A 254 2.92 -5.26 1.77
N HIS A 255 2.44 -4.09 1.35
CA HIS A 255 1.08 -3.66 1.65
C HIS A 255 0.04 -4.61 1.00
N THR A 256 0.23 -4.97 -0.27
CA THR A 256 -0.63 -5.92 -1.00
C THR A 256 -0.63 -7.33 -0.38
N ALA A 257 0.48 -7.74 0.25
CA ALA A 257 0.58 -9.03 0.94
C ALA A 257 -0.09 -9.05 2.33
N LEU A 258 -0.41 -7.88 2.90
CA LEU A 258 -0.91 -7.73 4.27
C LEU A 258 -2.22 -8.50 4.52
N PRO A 259 -3.25 -8.45 3.64
CA PRO A 259 -4.48 -9.21 3.86
C PRO A 259 -4.24 -10.72 3.92
N SER A 260 -3.39 -11.25 3.03
CA SER A 260 -3.06 -12.69 2.98
C SER A 260 -2.40 -13.13 4.29
N ASN A 261 -1.41 -12.38 4.76
CA ASN A 261 -0.72 -12.70 6.02
C ASN A 261 -1.65 -12.53 7.22
N TYR A 262 -2.47 -11.47 7.27
CA TYR A 262 -3.44 -11.28 8.35
C TYR A 262 -4.48 -12.40 8.41
N PHE A 263 -5.04 -12.83 7.27
CA PHE A 263 -6.05 -13.89 7.26
C PHE A 263 -5.45 -15.29 7.40
N SER A 264 -4.14 -15.47 7.25
CA SER A 264 -3.48 -16.72 7.63
C SER A 264 -3.57 -16.98 9.15
N GLU A 265 -3.51 -15.91 9.96
CA GLU A 265 -3.70 -15.99 11.42
C GLU A 265 -5.17 -15.81 11.84
N LYS A 266 -5.97 -15.08 11.05
CA LYS A 266 -7.38 -14.76 11.35
C LYS A 266 -8.28 -15.03 10.14
N PRO A 267 -8.56 -16.29 9.78
CA PRO A 267 -9.25 -16.63 8.55
C PRO A 267 -10.63 -15.97 8.40
N LEU A 268 -10.95 -15.56 7.17
CA LEU A 268 -12.29 -15.12 6.81
C LEU A 268 -13.30 -16.26 7.01
N THR A 269 -14.45 -15.95 7.60
CA THR A 269 -15.60 -16.85 7.64
C THR A 269 -16.19 -17.05 6.24
N ASN A 270 -16.88 -18.17 6.00
CA ASN A 270 -17.55 -18.41 4.71
C ASN A 270 -18.48 -17.27 4.30
N ARG A 271 -19.24 -16.71 5.25
CA ARG A 271 -20.10 -15.54 5.00
C ARG A 271 -19.31 -14.30 4.58
N GLN A 272 -18.10 -14.12 5.11
CA GLN A 272 -17.21 -13.04 4.69
C GLN A 272 -16.66 -13.29 3.29
N LYS A 273 -16.30 -14.53 2.95
CA LYS A 273 -15.78 -14.90 1.62
C LYS A 273 -16.86 -14.79 0.53
N THR A 274 -17.94 -15.56 0.68
CA THR A 274 -18.89 -15.90 -0.40
C THR A 274 -20.23 -15.15 -0.32
N GLY A 275 -20.46 -14.37 0.74
CA GLY A 275 -21.74 -13.69 0.94
C GLY A 275 -22.11 -12.75 -0.20
N PHE A 276 -23.30 -12.91 -0.78
CA PHE A 276 -23.77 -12.17 -1.97
C PHE A 276 -23.57 -10.65 -1.87
N LEU A 277 -24.04 -10.03 -0.77
CA LEU A 277 -23.90 -8.58 -0.58
C LEU A 277 -22.44 -8.12 -0.50
N ARG A 278 -21.53 -8.95 0.00
CA ARG A 278 -20.09 -8.62 0.06
C ARG A 278 -19.46 -8.73 -1.33
N ARG A 279 -19.72 -9.82 -2.03
CA ARG A 279 -19.30 -10.03 -3.43
C ARG A 279 -19.77 -8.88 -4.33
N LEU A 280 -21.04 -8.47 -4.19
CA LEU A 280 -21.59 -7.32 -4.90
C LEU A 280 -20.86 -6.01 -4.56
N ARG A 281 -20.60 -5.73 -3.28
CA ARG A 281 -19.85 -4.52 -2.86
C ARG A 281 -18.45 -4.48 -3.45
N ARG A 282 -17.71 -5.60 -3.42
CA ARG A 282 -16.38 -5.72 -4.01
C ARG A 282 -16.40 -5.50 -5.52
N SER A 283 -17.36 -6.11 -6.21
CA SER A 283 -17.55 -5.87 -7.65
C SER A 283 -17.90 -4.41 -7.96
N LEU A 284 -18.70 -3.75 -7.12
CA LEU A 284 -19.02 -2.32 -7.26
C LEU A 284 -17.85 -1.38 -6.91
N LEU A 285 -16.89 -1.83 -6.09
CA LEU A 285 -15.62 -1.13 -5.85
C LEU A 285 -14.68 -1.26 -7.06
N LEU A 286 -14.64 -2.44 -7.69
CA LEU A 286 -13.81 -2.70 -8.86
C LEU A 286 -14.33 -2.00 -10.12
N ALA A 287 -15.65 -1.95 -10.32
CA ALA A 287 -16.27 -1.51 -11.57
C ALA A 287 -15.82 -0.14 -12.10
N PRO A 288 -15.65 0.92 -11.28
CA PRO A 288 -15.22 2.24 -11.76
C PRO A 288 -13.77 2.25 -12.27
N THR A 289 -12.96 1.22 -12.01
CA THR A 289 -11.61 1.15 -12.59
C THR A 289 -11.64 1.00 -14.11
N LEU A 290 -12.67 0.36 -14.69
CA LEU A 290 -12.77 0.19 -16.15
C LEU A 290 -12.86 1.53 -16.91
N PRO A 291 -13.82 2.43 -16.60
CA PRO A 291 -13.85 3.74 -17.25
C PRO A 291 -12.66 4.62 -16.85
N LEU A 292 -12.05 4.41 -15.67
CA LEU A 292 -10.79 5.07 -15.32
C LEU A 292 -9.65 4.70 -16.29
N MET A 293 -9.56 3.45 -16.73
CA MET A 293 -8.54 3.05 -17.72
C MET A 293 -8.78 3.75 -19.07
N THR A 294 -10.03 3.91 -19.47
CA THR A 294 -10.34 4.67 -20.70
C THR A 294 -10.06 6.16 -20.57
N TYR A 295 -10.14 6.70 -19.36
CA TYR A 295 -9.81 8.10 -19.09
C TYR A 295 -8.30 8.38 -19.32
N PHE A 296 -7.43 7.45 -18.91
CA PHE A 296 -5.97 7.57 -19.11
C PHE A 296 -5.46 7.15 -20.50
N GLU A 297 -6.34 6.78 -21.43
CA GLU A 297 -5.94 6.28 -22.75
C GLU A 297 -5.03 7.26 -23.50
N LYS A 298 -5.34 8.56 -23.44
CA LYS A 298 -4.52 9.60 -24.07
C LYS A 298 -3.15 9.72 -23.40
N ASP A 299 -3.13 9.84 -22.07
CA ASP A 299 -1.88 10.08 -21.32
C ASP A 299 -0.91 8.92 -21.47
N PHE A 300 -1.39 7.67 -21.41
CA PHE A 300 -0.56 6.50 -21.67
C PHE A 300 -0.02 6.48 -23.10
N ALA A 301 -0.85 6.83 -24.09
CA ALA A 301 -0.43 6.84 -25.49
C ALA A 301 0.68 7.87 -25.76
N VAL A 302 0.62 9.05 -25.13
CA VAL A 302 1.68 10.09 -25.21
C VAL A 302 3.02 9.57 -24.70
N LEU A 303 2.99 8.67 -23.72
CA LEU A 303 4.19 8.03 -23.15
C LEU A 303 4.63 6.77 -23.92
N GLY A 304 3.97 6.43 -25.02
CA GLY A 304 4.23 5.19 -25.76
C GLY A 304 3.83 3.92 -24.99
N LEU A 305 2.88 4.04 -24.06
CA LEU A 305 2.36 2.94 -23.24
C LEU A 305 0.96 2.54 -23.72
N ASP A 306 0.64 1.26 -23.60
CA ASP A 306 -0.70 0.75 -23.89
C ASP A 306 -1.53 0.62 -22.62
N VAL A 307 -2.52 1.51 -22.44
CA VAL A 307 -3.38 1.51 -21.25
C VAL A 307 -4.15 0.20 -21.07
N TYR A 308 -4.49 -0.50 -22.16
CA TYR A 308 -5.24 -1.76 -22.06
C TYR A 308 -4.33 -2.92 -21.68
N ASP A 309 -3.04 -2.91 -22.06
CA ASP A 309 -2.06 -3.87 -21.53
C ASP A 309 -1.94 -3.71 -20.01
N PHE A 310 -1.76 -2.46 -19.56
CA PHE A 310 -1.71 -2.12 -18.14
C PHE A 310 -2.99 -2.56 -17.42
N ALA A 311 -4.15 -2.17 -17.92
CA ALA A 311 -5.45 -2.51 -17.34
C ALA A 311 -5.70 -4.02 -17.27
N GLY A 312 -5.37 -4.75 -18.34
CA GLY A 312 -5.52 -6.19 -18.41
C GLY A 312 -4.62 -6.89 -17.39
N SER A 313 -3.34 -6.50 -17.33
CA SER A 313 -2.36 -7.00 -16.36
C SER A 313 -2.80 -6.72 -14.92
N MET A 314 -3.23 -5.49 -14.64
CA MET A 314 -3.72 -5.06 -13.33
C MET A 314 -4.94 -5.88 -12.91
N LEU A 315 -5.96 -6.03 -13.76
CA LEU A 315 -7.16 -6.80 -13.43
C LEU A 315 -6.88 -8.28 -13.20
N ARG A 316 -5.94 -8.87 -13.95
CA ARG A 316 -5.46 -10.24 -13.71
C ARG A 316 -4.83 -10.35 -12.32
N LYS A 317 -3.91 -9.45 -11.99
CA LYS A 317 -3.18 -9.43 -10.71
C LYS A 317 -4.12 -9.19 -9.53
N VAL A 318 -5.02 -8.21 -9.63
CA VAL A 318 -6.07 -7.94 -8.63
C VAL A 318 -7.02 -9.14 -8.48
N GLY A 319 -7.45 -9.76 -9.59
CA GLY A 319 -8.29 -10.96 -9.56
C GLY A 319 -7.62 -12.12 -8.82
N HIS A 320 -6.36 -12.38 -9.15
CA HIS A 320 -5.58 -13.43 -8.49
C HIS A 320 -5.39 -13.15 -6.99
N LEU A 321 -5.01 -11.92 -6.63
CA LEU A 321 -4.85 -11.53 -5.23
C LEU A 321 -6.18 -11.61 -4.46
N SER A 322 -7.29 -11.22 -5.09
CA SER A 322 -8.63 -11.32 -4.52
C SER A 322 -8.99 -12.76 -4.18
N ASP A 323 -8.73 -13.70 -5.09
CA ASP A 323 -8.99 -15.13 -4.88
C ASP A 323 -8.08 -15.72 -3.80
N ARG A 324 -6.78 -15.39 -3.83
CA ARG A 324 -5.79 -15.83 -2.82
C ARG A 324 -6.17 -15.41 -1.41
N VAL A 325 -6.63 -14.17 -1.24
CA VAL A 325 -7.05 -13.61 0.04
C VAL A 325 -8.42 -14.17 0.49
N GLY A 326 -9.21 -14.72 -0.44
CA GLY A 326 -10.56 -15.23 -0.20
C GLY A 326 -11.66 -14.16 -0.34
N PHE A 327 -11.36 -13.04 -1.00
CA PHE A 327 -12.31 -12.00 -1.33
C PHE A 327 -13.00 -12.30 -2.67
N GLU A 328 -13.94 -13.23 -2.68
CA GLU A 328 -14.64 -13.58 -3.92
C GLU A 328 -15.40 -12.39 -4.52
N LEU A 329 -15.40 -12.32 -5.85
CA LEU A 329 -16.17 -11.36 -6.65
C LEU A 329 -17.49 -11.98 -7.11
N LEU A 330 -18.45 -11.14 -7.55
CA LEU A 330 -19.72 -11.63 -8.09
C LEU A 330 -19.52 -12.46 -9.37
N ILE A 331 -18.62 -11.99 -10.24
CA ILE A 331 -18.20 -12.70 -11.45
C ILE A 331 -16.80 -13.26 -11.18
N PRO A 332 -16.59 -14.59 -11.24
CA PRO A 332 -15.26 -15.19 -11.09
C PRO A 332 -14.26 -14.65 -12.13
N GLN A 333 -12.98 -14.57 -11.76
CA GLN A 333 -11.95 -13.99 -12.62
C GLN A 333 -11.86 -14.65 -14.01
N GLU A 334 -12.04 -15.97 -14.07
CA GLU A 334 -12.03 -16.77 -15.31
C GLU A 334 -13.05 -16.29 -16.34
N LYS A 335 -14.17 -15.71 -15.88
CA LYS A 335 -15.23 -15.15 -16.75
C LYS A 335 -15.07 -13.64 -16.91
N LEU A 336 -14.61 -12.96 -15.87
CA LEU A 336 -14.40 -11.51 -15.87
C LEU A 336 -13.30 -11.10 -16.86
N LEU A 337 -12.14 -11.77 -16.85
CA LEU A 337 -11.00 -11.39 -17.69
C LEU A 337 -11.30 -11.49 -19.19
N PRO A 338 -11.89 -12.58 -19.74
CA PRO A 338 -12.28 -12.62 -21.15
C PRO A 338 -13.34 -11.59 -21.51
N MET A 339 -14.28 -11.30 -20.61
CA MET A 339 -15.31 -10.28 -20.83
C MET A 339 -14.68 -8.89 -20.95
N VAL A 340 -13.83 -8.51 -20.01
CA VAL A 340 -13.12 -7.23 -20.05
C VAL A 340 -12.17 -7.16 -21.25
N ASN A 341 -11.48 -8.24 -21.58
CA ASN A 341 -10.61 -8.29 -22.76
C ASN A 341 -11.39 -7.99 -24.05
N ARG A 342 -12.59 -8.54 -24.20
CA ARG A 342 -13.47 -8.21 -25.35
C ARG A 342 -13.86 -6.75 -25.37
N LEU A 343 -14.20 -6.17 -24.22
CA LEU A 343 -14.52 -4.74 -24.09
C LEU A 343 -13.33 -3.86 -24.51
N PHE A 344 -12.12 -4.17 -24.05
CA PHE A 344 -10.91 -3.45 -24.42
C PHE A 344 -10.61 -3.55 -25.92
N ASN A 345 -10.74 -4.73 -26.52
CA ASN A 345 -10.58 -4.87 -27.98
C ASN A 345 -11.65 -4.09 -28.75
N GLN A 346 -12.91 -4.12 -28.32
CA GLN A 346 -13.98 -3.34 -28.94
C GLN A 346 -13.74 -1.83 -28.83
N ARG A 347 -13.16 -1.37 -27.73
CA ARG A 347 -12.80 0.04 -27.55
C ARG A 347 -11.57 0.40 -28.37
N ALA A 348 -10.54 -0.44 -28.37
CA ALA A 348 -9.32 -0.27 -29.16
C ALA A 348 -9.61 -0.25 -30.67
N SER A 349 -10.53 -1.08 -31.17
CA SER A 349 -10.93 -1.07 -32.59
C SER A 349 -11.63 0.22 -33.03
N ARG A 350 -12.21 0.96 -32.08
CA ARG A 350 -12.85 2.27 -32.34
C ARG A 350 -11.91 3.45 -32.22
N THR A 351 -10.77 3.28 -31.55
CA THR A 351 -9.86 4.37 -31.17
C THR A 351 -8.51 4.29 -31.85
N ARG A 352 -8.10 3.11 -32.35
CA ARG A 352 -6.79 2.85 -32.95
C ARG A 352 -6.97 2.42 -34.39
N ARG A 353 -6.23 3.06 -35.31
CA ARG A 353 -6.35 2.84 -36.77
C ARG A 353 -5.99 1.40 -37.18
N ASP A 354 -4.95 0.83 -36.58
CA ASP A 354 -4.41 -0.48 -36.96
C ASP A 354 -4.65 -1.56 -35.88
N HIS A 355 -5.82 -1.52 -35.22
CA HIS A 355 -6.11 -2.47 -34.14
C HIS A 355 -6.24 -3.90 -34.66
N THR A 356 -5.45 -4.80 -34.08
CA THR A 356 -5.63 -6.25 -34.16
C THR A 356 -6.03 -6.80 -32.80
N PHE A 357 -6.81 -7.89 -32.82
CA PHE A 357 -7.27 -8.50 -31.58
C PHE A 357 -6.08 -8.92 -30.71
N LYS A 358 -6.07 -8.46 -29.46
CA LYS A 358 -5.00 -8.67 -28.48
C LYS A 358 -5.53 -9.21 -27.16
N LYS A 359 -4.78 -10.13 -26.55
CA LYS A 359 -5.07 -10.64 -25.19
C LYS A 359 -4.40 -9.75 -24.14
N TYR A 360 -4.96 -8.56 -23.93
CA TYR A 360 -4.47 -7.55 -23.00
C TYR A 360 -4.20 -8.07 -21.58
N HIS A 361 -5.06 -8.96 -21.07
CA HIS A 361 -4.88 -9.59 -19.75
C HIS A 361 -3.65 -10.50 -19.62
N LEU A 362 -2.99 -10.87 -20.72
CA LEU A 362 -1.75 -11.64 -20.72
C LEU A 362 -0.49 -10.77 -20.76
N ALA A 363 -0.63 -9.46 -21.00
CA ALA A 363 0.50 -8.55 -21.06
C ALA A 363 1.25 -8.51 -19.72
N GLU A 364 2.59 -8.48 -19.79
CA GLU A 364 3.42 -8.17 -18.64
C GLU A 364 3.92 -6.73 -18.76
N THR A 365 3.40 -5.88 -17.88
CA THR A 365 3.60 -4.42 -17.92
C THR A 365 4.73 -3.97 -17.02
N THR A 366 5.11 -4.78 -16.04
CA THR A 366 6.21 -4.48 -15.13
C THR A 366 7.53 -4.48 -15.88
N ARG A 367 8.26 -3.36 -15.77
CA ARG A 367 9.56 -3.14 -16.38
C ARG A 367 10.65 -3.40 -15.33
N GLY A 368 11.79 -3.93 -15.78
CA GLY A 368 12.89 -4.28 -14.91
C GLY A 368 12.82 -5.72 -14.34
N ARG A 369 13.99 -6.27 -14.02
CA ARG A 369 14.13 -7.67 -13.58
C ARG A 369 13.77 -7.84 -12.11
N ALA A 370 14.13 -6.86 -11.27
CA ALA A 370 13.89 -6.91 -9.84
C ALA A 370 12.39 -6.76 -9.53
N GLU A 371 11.76 -5.79 -10.18
CA GLU A 371 10.34 -5.47 -10.07
C GLU A 371 9.48 -6.68 -10.49
N ARG A 372 9.85 -7.36 -11.59
CA ARG A 372 9.20 -8.61 -12.00
C ARG A 372 9.37 -9.74 -10.99
N ALA A 373 10.54 -9.87 -10.36
CA ALA A 373 10.76 -10.89 -9.35
C ALA A 373 9.89 -10.64 -8.10
N ILE A 374 9.79 -9.38 -7.68
CA ILE A 374 8.91 -8.94 -6.59
C ILE A 374 7.45 -9.29 -6.91
N GLU A 375 6.97 -8.93 -8.09
CA GLU A 375 5.58 -9.21 -8.47
C GLU A 375 5.31 -10.71 -8.66
N ALA A 376 6.28 -11.48 -9.15
CA ALA A 376 6.16 -12.93 -9.22
C ALA A 376 6.05 -13.58 -7.84
N GLU A 377 6.70 -13.02 -6.81
CA GLU A 377 6.56 -13.46 -5.41
C GLU A 377 5.19 -13.06 -4.84
N VAL A 378 4.77 -11.80 -5.02
CA VAL A 378 3.51 -11.27 -4.48
C VAL A 378 2.29 -11.96 -5.10
N PHE A 379 2.32 -12.19 -6.41
CA PHE A 379 1.22 -12.80 -7.15
C PHE A 379 1.42 -14.29 -7.43
N GLU A 380 2.47 -14.92 -6.87
CA GLU A 380 2.80 -16.35 -7.04
C GLU A 380 2.75 -16.85 -8.50
N LEU A 381 3.07 -15.98 -9.45
CA LEU A 381 2.89 -16.23 -10.90
C LEU A 381 3.77 -17.38 -11.44
N ASN A 382 4.75 -17.83 -10.65
CA ASN A 382 5.67 -18.93 -10.99
C ASN A 382 5.32 -20.26 -10.32
N GLN A 383 4.26 -20.34 -9.50
CA GLN A 383 3.85 -21.61 -8.89
C GLN A 383 2.92 -22.36 -9.84
N SER A 384 3.36 -23.55 -10.30
CA SER A 384 2.47 -24.49 -11.00
C SER A 384 1.23 -24.79 -10.15
N PRO A 385 0.04 -25.04 -10.74
CA PRO A 385 -1.22 -25.29 -10.01
C PRO A 385 -1.22 -26.50 -9.05
N ALA A 386 -0.11 -27.20 -8.89
CA ALA A 386 0.00 -28.46 -8.17
C ALA A 386 0.40 -28.34 -6.69
N ALA A 387 0.62 -27.14 -6.16
CA ALA A 387 1.04 -26.95 -4.76
C ALA A 387 -0.05 -26.47 -3.80
N ALA A 388 -1.29 -26.27 -4.28
CA ALA A 388 -2.44 -25.92 -3.47
C ALA A 388 -3.48 -27.05 -3.49
N SER A 389 -3.16 -28.16 -2.83
CA SER A 389 -4.09 -29.24 -2.49
C SER A 389 -3.94 -29.63 -1.02
#